data_AF-A0A0F9LRS1-F1
#
_entry.id   AF-A0A0F9LRS1-F1
#
_cell.length_a   1.000
_cell.length_b   1.000
_cell.length_c   1.000
_cell.angle_alpha   90.00
_cell.angle_beta   90.00
_cell.angle_gamma   90.00
#
_symmetry.space_group_name_H-M   'P 1'
#
loop_
_entity.id
_entity.type
_entity.pdbx_description
1 polymer ?
#
loop_
_entity_poly.entity_id
_entity_poly.type
_entity_poly.pdbx_seq_one_letter_code
_entity_poly.pdbx_strand_id
1 'polypeptide(L)'
;MTIQNWFELSDNEDVISPALLVYPERILHNIRIMIEMAGGTEYLRPHIKTHKTAEIIKMQLDQGIQKFKCATIAEAELLALCKAPDILLAMQ
;
A
#
# COMPACT_ATOMS: atom_id res chain seq x y z
N MET A 1 20.12 -20.89 -18.66
CA MET A 1 18.83 -20.55 -18.04
C MET A 1 18.69 -19.04 -18.13
N THR A 2 17.73 -18.55 -18.90
CA THR A 2 17.42 -17.11 -18.93
C THR A 2 16.81 -16.74 -17.59
N ILE A 3 17.47 -15.84 -16.86
CA ILE A 3 16.94 -15.28 -15.63
C ILE A 3 15.84 -14.30 -16.05
N GLN A 4 14.59 -14.69 -15.88
CA GLN A 4 13.45 -13.81 -16.13
C GLN A 4 13.42 -12.76 -15.03
N ASN A 5 13.32 -11.49 -15.41
CA ASN A 5 13.26 -10.41 -14.43
C ASN A 5 11.92 -10.44 -13.69
N TRP A 6 11.93 -10.08 -12.40
CA TRP A 6 10.73 -10.11 -11.54
C TRP A 6 9.59 -9.19 -12.00
N PHE A 7 9.89 -8.20 -12.85
CA PHE A 7 8.95 -7.22 -13.37
C PHE A 7 8.40 -7.58 -14.76
N GLU A 8 8.83 -8.71 -15.34
CA GLU A 8 8.30 -9.15 -16.63
C GLU A 8 6.96 -9.86 -16.42
N LEU A 9 5.96 -9.45 -17.21
CA LEU A 9 4.69 -10.17 -17.26
C LEU A 9 4.90 -11.52 -17.96
N SER A 10 4.35 -12.58 -17.37
CA SER A 10 4.40 -13.92 -17.97
C SER A 10 3.48 -14.04 -19.19
N ASP A 11 2.37 -13.30 -19.18
CA ASP A 11 1.43 -13.18 -20.28
C ASP A 11 0.96 -11.71 -20.34
N ASN A 12 1.24 -11.02 -21.45
CA ASN A 12 0.97 -9.58 -21.59
C ASN A 12 -0.15 -9.28 -22.58
N GLU A 13 -0.71 -10.28 -23.26
CA GLU A 13 -1.74 -10.09 -24.29
C GLU A 13 -3.04 -9.55 -23.68
N ASP A 14 -3.33 -9.91 -22.42
CA ASP A 14 -4.51 -9.46 -21.69
C ASP A 14 -4.36 -8.07 -21.03
N VAL A 15 -3.15 -7.51 -21.00
CA VAL A 15 -2.88 -6.22 -20.35
C VAL A 15 -2.95 -5.09 -21.37
N ILE A 16 -4.10 -4.42 -21.41
CA ILE A 16 -4.32 -3.27 -22.30
C ILE A 16 -3.51 -2.07 -21.81
N SER A 17 -2.67 -1.52 -22.70
CA SER A 17 -1.88 -0.32 -22.42
C SER A 17 -2.63 0.99 -22.77
N PRO A 18 -2.43 2.09 -22.00
CA PRO A 18 -1.55 2.21 -20.84
C PRO A 18 -2.19 1.64 -19.56
N ALA A 19 -1.41 0.83 -18.83
CA ALA A 19 -1.80 0.29 -17.54
C ALA A 19 -0.75 0.60 -16.46
N LEU A 20 -1.20 0.85 -15.24
CA LEU A 20 -0.34 0.92 -14.06
C LEU A 20 -0.26 -0.48 -13.44
N LEU A 21 0.93 -1.07 -13.46
CA LEU A 21 1.19 -2.36 -12.85
C LEU A 21 1.76 -2.19 -11.45
N VAL A 22 1.24 -2.96 -10.52
CA VAL A 22 1.75 -3.07 -9.15
C VAL A 22 1.99 -4.54 -8.83
N TYR A 23 3.06 -4.81 -8.08
CA TYR A 23 3.49 -6.16 -7.76
C TYR A 23 3.27 -6.41 -6.26
N PRO A 24 2.26 -7.21 -5.85
CA PRO A 24 1.93 -7.41 -4.44
C PRO A 24 3.11 -7.85 -3.57
N GLU A 25 3.96 -8.76 -4.07
CA GLU A 25 5.15 -9.21 -3.34
C GLU A 25 6.15 -8.09 -3.08
N ARG A 26 6.30 -7.15 -4.03
CA ARG A 26 7.16 -5.97 -3.86
C ARG A 26 6.55 -4.97 -2.89
N ILE A 27 5.23 -4.78 -2.94
CA ILE A 27 4.51 -3.94 -1.97
C ILE A 27 4.71 -4.50 -0.56
N LEU A 28 4.51 -5.81 -0.37
CA LEU A 28 4.66 -6.46 0.93
C LEU A 28 6.10 -6.37 1.44
N HIS A 29 7.09 -6.57 0.56
CA HIS A 29 8.50 -6.37 0.90
C HIS A 29 8.79 -4.93 1.35
N ASN A 30 8.26 -3.93 0.64
CA ASN A 30 8.42 -2.52 1.02
C ASN A 30 7.75 -2.19 2.35
N ILE A 31 6.57 -2.78 2.64
CA ILE A 31 5.90 -2.63 3.94
C ILE A 31 6.79 -3.19 5.06
N ARG A 32 7.35 -4.38 4.89
CA ARG A 32 8.25 -4.99 5.89
C ARG A 32 9.49 -4.14 6.14
N ILE A 33 10.14 -3.65 5.08
CA ILE A 33 11.30 -2.76 5.20
C ILE A 33 10.91 -1.48 5.95
N MET A 34 9.77 -0.86 5.62
CA MET A 34 9.30 0.35 6.31
C MET A 34 9.08 0.10 7.81
N ILE A 35 8.51 -1.05 8.19
CA ILE A 35 8.31 -1.45 9.60
C ILE A 35 9.66 -1.65 10.30
N GLU A 36 10.60 -2.35 9.67
CA GLU A 36 11.94 -2.57 10.20
C GLU A 36 12.69 -1.25 10.42
N MET A 37 12.67 -0.36 9.41
CA MET A 37 13.32 0.95 9.48
C MET A 37 12.74 1.84 10.58
N ALA A 38 11.44 1.76 10.82
CA ALA A 38 10.78 2.53 11.89
C ALA A 38 10.95 1.90 13.28
N GLY A 39 11.47 0.66 13.36
CA GLY A 39 11.61 -0.08 14.61
C GLY A 39 10.29 -0.60 15.19
N GLY A 40 9.25 -0.72 14.38
CA GLY A 40 7.93 -1.16 14.82
C GLY A 40 6.76 -0.50 14.09
N THR A 41 5.57 -1.07 14.22
CA THR A 41 4.33 -0.56 13.59
C THR A 41 3.74 0.62 14.36
N GLU A 42 4.03 0.72 15.65
CA GLU A 42 3.60 1.78 16.55
C GLU A 42 4.22 3.14 16.23
N TYR A 43 5.36 3.17 15.54
CA TYR A 43 6.01 4.41 15.12
C TYR A 43 5.58 4.87 13.72
N LEU A 44 4.75 4.07 13.04
CA LEU A 44 4.31 4.36 11.68
C LEU A 44 2.93 4.99 11.63
N ARG A 45 2.79 5.96 10.72
CA ARG A 45 1.51 6.48 10.24
C ARG A 45 1.59 6.70 8.72
N PRO A 46 1.54 5.62 7.91
CA PRO A 46 1.70 5.72 6.46
C PRO A 46 0.62 6.60 5.83
N HIS A 47 0.99 7.30 4.78
CA HIS A 47 0.05 8.15 4.06
C HIS A 47 -0.50 7.43 2.82
N ILE A 48 -1.82 7.33 2.71
CA ILE A 48 -2.43 6.59 1.60
C ILE A 48 -2.50 7.37 0.27
N LYS A 49 -2.11 8.65 0.24
CA LYS A 49 -2.25 9.52 -0.95
C LYS A 49 -1.54 8.97 -2.19
N THR A 50 -0.52 8.14 -1.98
CA THR A 50 0.27 7.53 -3.05
C THR A 50 -0.51 6.46 -3.79
N HIS A 51 -1.26 5.61 -3.07
CA HIS A 51 -1.92 4.45 -3.67
C HIS A 51 -3.44 4.58 -3.71
N LYS A 52 -4.08 5.07 -2.64
CA LYS A 52 -5.55 5.22 -2.54
C LYS A 52 -6.30 3.92 -2.90
N THR A 53 -5.73 2.78 -2.51
CA THR A 53 -6.16 1.42 -2.88
C THR A 53 -6.46 0.60 -1.62
N ALA A 54 -7.65 0.02 -1.53
CA ALA A 54 -8.11 -0.75 -0.35
C ALA A 54 -7.24 -1.98 -0.08
N GLU A 55 -6.81 -2.66 -1.13
CA GLU A 55 -5.98 -3.87 -1.09
C GLU A 55 -4.64 -3.58 -0.41
N ILE A 56 -4.01 -2.46 -0.74
CA ILE A 56 -2.73 -2.05 -0.13
C ILE A 56 -2.93 -1.62 1.33
N ILE A 57 -4.04 -0.95 1.64
CA ILE A 57 -4.40 -0.62 3.05
C ILE A 57 -4.56 -1.92 3.85
N LYS A 58 -5.24 -2.92 3.28
CA LYS A 58 -5.45 -4.22 3.92
C LYS A 58 -4.14 -4.96 4.15
N MET A 59 -3.23 -4.95 3.17
CA MET A 59 -1.87 -5.50 3.34
C MET A 59 -1.11 -4.82 4.50
N GLN A 60 -1.23 -3.49 4.64
CA GLN A 60 -0.61 -2.76 5.74
C GLN A 60 -1.23 -3.11 7.10
N LEU A 61 -2.56 -3.21 7.17
CA LEU A 61 -3.30 -3.66 8.35
C LEU A 61 -2.91 -5.09 8.77
N ASP A 62 -2.78 -6.00 7.81
CA ASP A 62 -2.41 -7.40 8.05
C ASP A 62 -0.95 -7.55 8.54
N GLN A 63 -0.10 -6.55 8.30
CA GLN A 63 1.25 -6.45 8.89
C GLN A 63 1.24 -5.72 10.25
N GLY A 64 0.08 -5.40 10.80
CA GLY A 64 -0.08 -4.81 12.14
C GLY A 64 -0.06 -3.28 12.19
N ILE A 65 0.00 -2.59 11.05
CA ILE A 65 -0.07 -1.12 11.02
C ILE A 65 -1.50 -0.68 11.29
N GLN A 66 -1.73 0.07 12.36
CA GLN A 66 -3.07 0.50 12.79
C GLN A 66 -3.34 2.00 12.62
N LYS A 67 -2.31 2.78 12.33
CA LYS A 67 -2.37 4.25 12.22
C LYS A 67 -2.12 4.67 10.78
N PHE A 68 -3.01 5.47 10.22
CA PHE A 68 -2.90 5.97 8.84
C PHE A 68 -3.10 7.48 8.79
N LYS A 69 -2.64 8.09 7.70
CA LYS A 69 -2.98 9.47 7.36
C LYS A 69 -3.43 9.63 5.91
N CYS A 70 -4.28 10.62 5.69
CA CYS A 70 -4.91 10.93 4.41
C CYS A 70 -5.00 12.44 4.19
N ALA A 71 -5.22 12.87 2.95
CA ALA A 71 -5.26 14.28 2.56
C ALA A 71 -6.68 14.78 2.29
N THR A 72 -7.65 13.89 2.08
CA THR A 72 -9.03 14.26 1.72
C THR A 72 -10.05 13.42 2.51
N ILE A 73 -11.30 13.89 2.57
CA ILE A 73 -12.41 13.18 3.22
C ILE A 73 -12.67 11.83 2.52
N ALA A 74 -12.61 11.78 1.18
CA ALA A 74 -12.80 10.52 0.44
C ALA A 74 -11.72 9.48 0.76
N GLU A 75 -10.47 9.90 0.98
CA GLU A 75 -9.41 9.01 1.45
C GLU A 75 -9.63 8.56 2.91
N ALA A 76 -10.13 9.44 3.77
CA ALA A 76 -10.50 9.08 5.14
C ALA A 76 -11.65 8.06 5.16
N GLU A 77 -12.65 8.22 4.29
CA GLU A 77 -13.76 7.28 4.10
C GLU A 77 -13.26 5.92 3.62
N LEU A 78 -12.35 5.89 2.64
CA LEU A 78 -11.72 4.64 2.19
C LEU A 78 -11.02 3.90 3.34
N LEU A 79 -10.26 4.62 4.18
CA LEU A 79 -9.64 4.04 5.37
C LEU A 79 -10.67 3.50 6.36
N ALA A 80 -11.78 4.23 6.56
CA ALA A 80 -12.86 3.81 7.45
C ALA A 80 -13.57 2.54 6.94
N LEU A 81 -13.83 2.44 5.63
CA LEU A 81 -14.37 1.23 4.99
C LEU A 81 -13.44 0.02 5.15
N CYS A 82 -12.12 0.26 5.13
CA CYS A 82 -11.11 -0.76 5.42
C CYS A 82 -10.95 -1.08 6.92
N LYS A 83 -11.74 -0.45 7.79
CA LYS A 83 -11.71 -0.60 9.26
C LYS A 83 -10.36 -0.20 9.87
N ALA A 84 -9.70 0.81 9.31
CA ALA A 84 -8.50 1.39 9.91
C ALA A 84 -8.82 1.99 11.29
N PRO A 85 -8.14 1.58 12.38
CA PRO A 85 -8.48 2.01 13.73
C PRO A 85 -8.25 3.49 14.02
N ASP A 86 -7.18 4.08 13.44
CA ASP A 86 -6.78 5.46 13.70
C ASP A 86 -6.42 6.16 12.39
N ILE A 87 -7.18 7.21 12.07
CA ILE A 87 -7.11 7.96 10.82
C ILE A 87 -6.83 9.44 11.14
N LEU A 88 -5.71 9.95 10.66
CA LEU A 88 -5.38 11.37 10.70
C LEU A 88 -5.69 12.02 9.34
N LEU A 89 -6.58 13.01 9.33
CA LEU A 89 -6.72 13.91 8.18
C LEU A 89 -5.62 14.97 8.23
N ALA A 90 -4.56 14.78 7.45
CA ALA A 90 -3.39 15.66 7.38
C ALA A 90 -3.59 16.72 6.30
N MET A 91 -4.56 17.61 6.53
CA MET A 91 -4.91 18.74 5.66
C MET A 91 -4.32 20.03 6.24
N GLN A 92 -3.74 20.89 5.40
CA GLN A 92 -3.38 22.27 5.74
C GLN A 92 -4.47 23.23 5.26
#